data_AF-A0A443IIZ4-F1
#
_entry.id   AF-A0A443IIZ4-F1
#
_cell.length_a   1.000
_cell.length_b   1.000
_cell.length_c   1.000
_cell.angle_alpha   90.00
_cell.angle_beta   90.00
_cell.angle_gamma   90.00
#
_symmetry.space_group_name_H-M   'P 1'
#
loop_
_entity.id
_entity.type
_entity.pdbx_description
1 polymer ?
#
loop_
_entity_poly.entity_id
_entity_poly.type
_entity_poly.pdbx_seq_one_letter_code
_entity_poly.pdbx_strand_id
1 'polypeptide(L)'
;GRVRLDDVGFLDTAGAWYLLRLRAAGVVLEGLSPAHAQLVAATEQALPRPDPPAPAPTGWRAAFATVGRATVGLAEQFSDLGEYLGRFLAALWRAIRHPREFPLTALVYHCEEMGLRAVPIVTVMSFLIGVVLAFQGASQLSRFGAEIFVVDLIAISLLRELGILLTSIVVAGRTASALTASIGSMKMQEEIDAMRTLGLDPDMMLVLPRVLALVLMLPILGLISNVAGLIGGGVMSWVALDISPSMFTQRLVSETSVKHAIVGLSKAPVFAVIIGIVGCRAGMKVGKDATSLGMMTSTSVVQAIFAVIVADALFSIFFSEVGM
;
A
#
# COMPACT_ATOMS: atom_id res chain seq x y z
N GLY A 1 5.12 0.58 48.60
CA GLY A 1 6.50 0.34 49.08
C GLY A 1 6.93 1.48 49.96
N ARG A 2 8.03 1.33 50.72
CA ARG A 2 8.64 2.42 51.51
C ARG A 2 10.10 2.58 51.10
N VAL A 3 10.56 3.81 50.96
CA VAL A 3 11.95 4.13 50.62
C VAL A 3 12.50 5.04 51.71
N ARG A 4 13.57 4.60 52.38
CA ARG A 4 14.30 5.38 53.38
C ARG A 4 15.50 6.06 52.73
N LEU A 5 15.71 7.33 53.08
CA LEU A 5 16.72 8.20 52.48
C LEU A 5 17.74 8.70 53.50
N ASP A 6 17.81 8.07 54.68
CA ASP A 6 18.64 8.48 55.83
C ASP A 6 20.14 8.55 55.48
N ASP A 7 20.64 7.66 54.63
CA ASP A 7 22.06 7.56 54.24
C ASP A 7 22.39 8.28 52.92
N VAL A 8 21.43 8.99 52.32
CA VAL A 8 21.67 9.69 51.04
C VAL A 8 22.45 10.97 51.32
N GLY A 9 23.71 11.01 50.89
CA GLY A 9 24.57 12.19 51.08
C GLY A 9 24.36 13.32 50.08
N PHE A 10 23.81 13.03 48.89
CA PHE A 10 23.58 13.99 47.82
C PHE A 10 22.32 13.63 47.02
N LEU A 11 21.49 14.63 46.73
CA LEU A 11 20.31 14.53 45.89
C LEU A 11 20.32 15.69 44.90
N ASP A 12 20.21 15.39 43.61
CA ASP A 12 20.05 16.37 42.54
C ASP A 12 18.58 16.48 42.09
N THR A 13 18.30 17.38 41.14
CA THR A 13 16.96 17.59 40.59
C THR A 13 16.41 16.35 39.88
N ALA A 14 17.26 15.53 39.26
CA ALA A 14 16.86 14.26 38.64
C ALA A 14 16.42 13.23 39.69
N GLY A 15 17.17 13.11 40.80
CA GLY A 15 16.83 12.29 41.94
C GLY A 15 15.55 12.77 42.64
N ALA A 16 15.41 14.08 42.85
CA ALA A 16 14.20 14.67 43.41
C ALA A 16 12.96 14.38 42.53
N TRP A 17 13.09 14.50 41.21
CA TRP A 17 12.04 14.15 40.25
C TRP A 17 11.67 12.65 40.31
N TYR A 18 12.66 11.76 40.44
CA TYR A 18 12.42 10.33 40.59
C TYR A 18 11.68 10.00 41.90
N LEU A 19 12.03 10.66 43.00
CA LEU A 19 11.33 10.51 44.28
C LEU A 19 9.87 10.98 44.20
N LEU A 20 9.60 12.07 43.48
CA LEU A 20 8.23 12.54 43.21
C LEU A 20 7.43 11.52 42.40
N ARG A 21 8.06 10.86 41.42
CA ARG A 21 7.43 9.79 40.63
C ARG A 21 7.10 8.56 41.49
N LEU A 22 7.98 8.19 42.42
CA LEU A 22 7.73 7.13 43.40
C LEU A 22 6.58 7.50 44.35
N ARG A 23 6.55 8.74 44.83
CA ARG A 23 5.47 9.26 45.67
C ARG A 23 4.13 9.24 44.94
N ALA A 24 4.10 9.62 43.66
CA ALA A 24 2.92 9.54 42.79
C ALA A 24 2.46 8.08 42.55
N ALA A 25 3.38 7.12 42.58
CA ALA A 25 3.09 5.68 42.53
C ALA A 25 2.70 5.07 43.90
N GLY A 26 2.49 5.90 44.94
CA GLY A 26 2.06 5.46 46.27
C GLY A 26 3.17 4.94 47.17
N VAL A 27 4.44 5.25 46.89
CA VAL A 27 5.58 4.93 47.75
C VAL A 27 5.74 6.00 48.83
N VAL A 28 5.85 5.59 50.09
CA VAL A 28 6.10 6.51 51.21
C VAL A 28 7.61 6.75 51.33
N LEU A 29 8.01 8.02 51.33
CA LEU A 29 9.39 8.45 51.51
C LEU A 29 9.62 8.75 53.00
N GLU A 30 10.63 8.11 53.60
CA GLU A 30 11.04 8.30 55.00
C GLU A 30 12.49 8.80 55.02
N GLY A 31 12.89 9.59 56.03
CA GLY A 31 14.29 9.99 56.20
C GLY A 31 14.78 11.14 55.32
N LEU A 32 13.89 12.01 54.84
CA LEU A 32 14.29 13.20 54.08
C LEU A 32 14.96 14.23 54.99
N SER A 33 16.21 14.58 54.69
CA SER A 33 16.86 15.75 55.27
C SER A 33 16.10 17.04 54.90
N PRO A 34 16.21 18.13 55.69
CA PRO A 34 15.56 19.40 55.38
C PRO A 34 15.95 19.96 54.00
N ALA A 35 17.20 19.75 53.58
CA ALA A 35 17.71 20.16 52.27
C ALA A 35 17.08 19.34 51.13
N HIS A 36 16.97 18.02 51.29
CA HIS A 36 16.30 17.17 50.30
C HIS A 36 14.81 17.43 50.22
N ALA A 37 14.16 17.71 51.35
CA ALA A 37 12.75 18.10 51.39
C ALA A 37 12.49 19.41 50.62
N GLN A 38 13.37 20.41 50.77
CA GLN A 38 13.29 21.65 50.00
C GLN A 38 13.50 21.42 48.50
N LEU A 39 14.48 20.60 48.12
CA LEU A 39 14.74 20.28 46.71
C LEU A 39 13.57 19.54 46.07
N VAL A 40 12.98 18.56 46.77
CA VAL A 40 11.78 17.83 46.32
C VAL A 40 10.60 18.78 46.17
N ALA A 41 10.37 19.68 47.14
CA ALA A 41 9.30 20.67 47.06
C ALA A 41 9.50 21.68 45.92
N ALA A 42 10.73 22.15 45.70
CA ALA A 42 11.06 23.04 44.59
C ALA A 42 10.86 22.35 43.23
N THR A 43 11.24 21.07 43.14
CA THR A 43 11.04 20.26 41.92
C THR A 43 9.54 20.00 41.67
N GLU A 44 8.76 19.78 42.73
CA GLU A 44 7.30 19.62 42.65
C GLU A 44 6.60 20.90 42.17
N GLN A 45 7.07 22.07 42.61
CA GLN A 45 6.55 23.36 42.16
C GLN A 45 6.96 23.70 40.71
N ALA A 46 8.15 23.27 40.29
CA ALA A 46 8.64 23.47 38.92
C ALA A 46 8.07 22.47 37.91
N LEU A 47 7.46 21.38 38.38
CA LEU A 47 6.83 20.38 37.52
C LEU A 47 5.63 20.99 36.79
N PRO A 48 5.60 20.93 35.44
CA PRO A 48 4.43 21.34 34.68
C PRO A 48 3.22 20.54 35.16
N ARG A 49 2.19 21.22 35.66
CA ARG A 49 0.91 20.56 35.93
C ARG A 49 0.37 20.10 34.58
N PRO A 50 0.03 18.80 34.41
CA PRO A 50 -0.60 18.35 33.18
C PRO A 50 -1.87 19.17 32.97
N ASP A 51 -2.01 19.78 31.80
CA ASP A 51 -3.24 20.46 31.44
C ASP A 51 -4.40 19.45 31.60
N PRO A 52 -5.51 19.87 32.21
CA PRO A 52 -6.67 19.00 32.35
C PRO A 52 -7.07 18.51 30.95
N PRO A 53 -7.36 17.20 30.77
CA PRO A 53 -7.73 16.67 29.47
C PRO A 53 -8.95 17.42 28.95
N ALA A 54 -8.87 17.87 27.69
CA ALA A 54 -9.95 18.62 27.06
C ALA A 54 -11.28 17.83 27.17
N PRO A 55 -12.40 18.49 27.51
CA PRO A 55 -13.67 17.81 27.70
C PRO A 55 -14.08 17.07 26.43
N ALA A 56 -14.48 15.80 26.56
CA ALA A 56 -14.92 15.00 25.43
C ALA A 56 -16.14 15.67 24.77
N PRO A 57 -16.10 15.92 23.46
CA PRO A 57 -17.23 16.55 22.77
C PRO A 57 -18.44 15.63 22.85
N THR A 58 -19.59 16.16 23.25
CA THR A 58 -20.86 15.42 23.41
C THR A 58 -21.88 15.84 22.34
N GLY A 59 -22.77 14.90 21.96
CA GLY A 59 -23.83 15.12 20.98
C GLY A 59 -23.32 15.41 19.55
N TRP A 60 -23.89 16.42 18.90
CA TRP A 60 -23.52 16.81 17.53
C TRP A 60 -22.04 17.24 17.40
N ARG A 61 -21.46 17.83 18.45
CA ARG A 61 -20.01 18.16 18.49
C ARG A 61 -19.15 16.89 18.45
N ALA A 62 -19.63 15.78 19.00
CA ALA A 62 -18.93 14.49 18.93
C ALA A 62 -18.91 13.96 17.49
N ALA A 63 -20.02 14.11 16.75
CA ALA A 63 -20.09 13.74 15.34
C ALA A 63 -19.12 14.58 14.49
N PHE A 64 -19.11 15.92 14.66
CA PHE A 64 -18.14 16.78 13.99
C PHE A 64 -16.70 16.49 14.40
N ALA A 65 -16.44 16.16 15.67
CA ALA A 65 -15.10 15.77 16.12
C ALA A 65 -14.65 14.44 15.53
N THR A 66 -15.55 13.48 15.33
CA THR A 66 -15.25 12.20 14.66
C THR A 66 -14.95 12.42 13.19
N VAL A 67 -15.75 13.24 12.50
CA VAL A 67 -15.47 13.64 11.11
C VAL A 67 -14.15 14.39 11.03
N GLY A 68 -13.91 15.35 11.92
CA GLY A 68 -12.68 16.13 11.97
C GLY A 68 -11.44 15.26 12.18
N ARG A 69 -11.48 14.31 13.13
CA ARG A 69 -10.40 13.33 13.32
C ARG A 69 -10.20 12.44 12.10
N ALA A 70 -11.28 12.01 11.44
CA ALA A 70 -11.19 11.22 10.22
C ALA A 70 -10.56 12.03 9.06
N THR A 71 -10.93 13.30 8.90
CA THR A 71 -10.37 14.19 7.87
C THR A 71 -8.88 14.47 8.12
N VAL A 72 -8.51 14.75 9.38
CA VAL A 72 -7.09 14.94 9.76
C VAL A 72 -6.30 13.65 9.53
N GLY A 73 -6.82 12.50 9.95
CA GLY A 73 -6.18 11.21 9.72
C GLY A 73 -6.04 10.84 8.24
N LEU A 74 -6.97 11.28 7.39
CA LEU A 74 -6.83 11.18 5.93
C LEU A 74 -5.71 12.07 5.41
N ALA A 75 -5.66 13.34 5.84
CA ALA A 75 -4.61 14.28 5.42
C ALA A 75 -3.21 13.79 5.81
N GLU A 76 -3.06 13.27 7.03
CA GLU A 76 -1.82 12.63 7.49
C GLU A 76 -1.44 11.42 6.62
N GLN A 77 -2.41 10.56 6.27
CA GLN A 77 -2.16 9.43 5.38
C GLN A 77 -1.68 9.86 3.98
N PHE A 78 -2.23 10.93 3.42
CA PHE A 78 -1.78 11.48 2.13
C PHE A 78 -0.38 12.08 2.24
N SER A 79 -0.10 12.82 3.31
CA SER A 79 1.24 13.37 3.58
C SER A 79 2.28 12.25 3.68
N ASP A 80 1.96 11.18 4.43
CA ASP A 80 2.85 10.02 4.58
C ASP A 80 3.08 9.29 3.25
N LEU A 81 2.06 9.15 2.41
CA LEU A 81 2.23 8.58 1.07
C LEU A 81 3.12 9.46 0.20
N GLY A 82 2.95 10.78 0.27
CA GLY A 82 3.79 11.75 -0.44
C GLY A 82 5.25 11.69 0.01
N GLU A 83 5.49 11.54 1.31
CA GLU A 83 6.84 11.36 1.86
C GLU A 83 7.51 10.09 1.33
N TYR A 84 6.81 8.94 1.40
CA TYR A 84 7.35 7.67 0.89
C TYR A 84 7.57 7.68 -0.62
N LEU A 85 6.67 8.31 -1.38
CA LEU A 85 6.87 8.52 -2.80
C LEU A 85 8.13 9.38 -3.05
N GLY A 86 8.32 10.46 -2.29
CA GLY A 86 9.50 11.31 -2.37
C GLY A 86 10.80 10.55 -2.06
N ARG A 87 10.81 9.73 -1.01
CA ARG A 87 11.94 8.85 -0.66
C ARG A 87 12.26 7.85 -1.77
N PHE A 88 11.24 7.22 -2.34
CA PHE A 88 11.40 6.32 -3.48
C PHE A 88 11.98 7.02 -4.70
N LEU A 89 11.46 8.21 -5.06
CA LEU A 89 11.98 9.00 -6.18
C LEU A 89 13.43 9.44 -5.94
N ALA A 90 13.77 9.81 -4.71
CA ALA A 90 15.15 10.14 -4.34
C ALA A 90 16.08 8.91 -4.45
N ALA A 91 15.65 7.74 -3.98
CA ALA A 91 16.40 6.49 -4.11
C ALA A 91 16.56 6.09 -5.59
N LEU A 92 15.51 6.22 -6.39
CA LEU A 92 15.56 5.98 -7.83
C LEU A 92 16.55 6.91 -8.53
N TRP A 93 16.51 8.20 -8.22
CA TRP A 93 17.44 9.19 -8.76
C TRP A 93 18.90 8.87 -8.38
N ARG A 94 19.14 8.49 -7.12
CA ARG A 94 20.46 8.04 -6.66
C ARG A 94 20.94 6.79 -7.41
N ALA A 95 20.07 5.81 -7.61
CA ALA A 95 20.39 4.61 -8.37
C ALA A 95 20.78 4.91 -9.82
N ILE A 96 20.10 5.86 -10.45
CA ILE A 96 20.43 6.30 -11.82
C ILE A 96 21.81 6.98 -11.85
N ARG A 97 22.14 7.81 -10.84
CA ARG A 97 23.45 8.48 -10.77
C ARG A 97 24.60 7.56 -10.34
N HIS A 98 24.31 6.58 -9.49
CA HIS A 98 25.29 5.66 -8.92
C HIS A 98 24.87 4.20 -9.17
N PRO A 99 24.93 3.71 -10.42
CA PRO A 99 24.43 2.38 -10.79
C PRO A 99 25.18 1.23 -10.09
N ARG A 100 26.39 1.48 -9.57
CA ARG A 100 27.15 0.49 -8.78
C ARG A 100 26.54 0.21 -7.41
N GLU A 101 25.74 1.12 -6.87
CA GLU A 101 25.02 0.94 -5.59
C GLU A 101 23.67 0.23 -5.77
N PHE A 102 23.26 -0.04 -7.02
CA PHE A 102 21.96 -0.61 -7.31
C PHE A 102 21.91 -2.11 -6.99
N PRO A 103 20.96 -2.59 -6.15
CA PRO A 103 20.85 -3.99 -5.78
C PRO A 103 20.16 -4.81 -6.89
N LEU A 104 20.86 -5.03 -8.02
CA LEU A 104 20.31 -5.73 -9.18
C LEU A 104 19.85 -7.16 -8.86
N THR A 105 20.60 -7.87 -8.02
CA THR A 105 20.25 -9.24 -7.59
C THR A 105 18.91 -9.26 -6.85
N ALA A 106 18.65 -8.25 -6.00
CA ALA A 106 17.38 -8.12 -5.30
C ALA A 106 16.23 -7.76 -6.25
N LEU A 107 16.48 -6.91 -7.26
CA LEU A 107 15.50 -6.61 -8.30
C LEU A 107 15.06 -7.88 -9.03
N VAL A 108 16.01 -8.68 -9.52
CA VAL A 108 15.70 -9.91 -10.28
C VAL A 108 14.93 -10.90 -9.43
N TYR A 109 15.36 -11.11 -8.18
CA TYR A 109 14.64 -11.95 -7.22
C TYR A 109 13.18 -11.51 -7.04
N HIS A 110 12.95 -10.20 -6.89
CA HIS A 110 11.60 -9.67 -6.72
C HIS A 110 10.77 -9.69 -8.02
N CYS A 111 11.39 -9.60 -9.20
CA CYS A 111 10.68 -9.81 -10.48
C CYS A 111 10.14 -11.24 -10.59
N GLU A 112 10.93 -12.25 -10.20
CA GLU A 112 10.48 -13.64 -10.16
C GLU A 112 9.37 -13.84 -9.12
N GLU A 113 9.62 -13.41 -7.88
CA GLU A 113 8.69 -13.62 -6.76
C GLU A 113 7.34 -12.92 -7.00
N MET A 114 7.36 -11.67 -7.45
CA MET A 114 6.14 -10.87 -7.61
C MET A 114 5.52 -11.06 -8.98
N GLY A 115 6.30 -11.37 -10.01
CA GLY A 115 5.81 -11.52 -11.37
C GLY A 115 5.41 -12.94 -11.70
N LEU A 116 6.39 -13.86 -11.76
CA LEU A 116 6.15 -15.23 -12.24
C LEU A 116 5.13 -15.97 -11.38
N ARG A 117 5.19 -15.82 -10.05
CA ARG A 117 4.19 -16.45 -9.16
C ARG A 117 2.79 -15.89 -9.32
N ALA A 118 2.61 -14.74 -9.98
CA ALA A 118 1.29 -14.11 -10.20
C ALA A 118 0.61 -14.60 -11.48
N VAL A 119 1.39 -15.13 -12.42
CA VAL A 119 0.90 -15.53 -13.73
C VAL A 119 -0.28 -16.50 -13.63
N PRO A 120 -0.27 -17.58 -12.81
CA PRO A 120 -1.37 -18.53 -12.80
C PRO A 120 -2.70 -17.92 -12.37
N ILE A 121 -2.70 -17.13 -11.28
CA ILE A 121 -3.92 -16.51 -10.76
C ILE A 121 -4.44 -15.43 -11.72
N VAL A 122 -3.55 -14.62 -12.31
CA VAL A 122 -3.95 -13.58 -13.28
C VAL A 122 -4.53 -14.20 -14.54
N THR A 123 -3.92 -15.24 -15.08
CA THR A 123 -4.40 -15.95 -16.28
C THR A 123 -5.78 -16.55 -16.06
N VAL A 124 -5.98 -17.30 -14.97
CA VAL A 124 -7.26 -17.96 -14.69
C VAL A 124 -8.37 -16.92 -14.46
N MET A 125 -8.11 -15.91 -13.63
CA MET A 125 -9.10 -14.86 -13.35
C MET A 125 -9.49 -14.09 -14.61
N SER A 126 -8.51 -13.73 -15.44
CA SER A 126 -8.76 -12.95 -16.65
C SER A 126 -9.50 -13.77 -17.70
N PHE A 127 -9.14 -15.05 -17.86
CA PHE A 127 -9.88 -15.99 -18.70
C PHE A 127 -11.35 -16.09 -18.30
N LEU A 128 -11.62 -16.31 -17.01
CA LEU A 128 -12.99 -16.42 -16.50
C LEU A 128 -13.77 -15.11 -16.69
N ILE A 129 -13.14 -13.96 -16.48
CA ILE A 129 -13.79 -12.68 -16.72
C ILE A 129 -14.07 -12.45 -18.20
N GLY A 130 -13.17 -12.85 -19.10
CA GLY A 130 -13.43 -12.85 -20.53
C GLY A 130 -14.64 -13.70 -20.92
N VAL A 131 -14.76 -14.91 -20.36
CA VAL A 131 -15.92 -15.79 -20.54
C VAL A 131 -17.20 -15.09 -20.06
N VAL A 132 -17.19 -14.53 -18.84
CA VAL A 132 -18.37 -13.88 -18.26
C VAL A 132 -18.79 -12.65 -19.06
N LEU A 133 -17.84 -11.82 -19.50
CA LEU A 133 -18.11 -10.65 -20.33
C LEU A 133 -18.71 -11.02 -21.68
N ALA A 134 -18.18 -12.05 -22.34
CA ALA A 134 -18.71 -12.54 -23.60
C ALA A 134 -20.15 -13.05 -23.44
N PHE A 135 -20.42 -13.86 -22.42
CA PHE A 135 -21.75 -14.40 -22.15
C PHE A 135 -22.76 -13.29 -21.83
N GLN A 136 -22.39 -12.34 -20.97
CA GLN A 136 -23.25 -11.21 -20.64
C GLN A 136 -23.46 -10.29 -21.85
N GLY A 137 -22.39 -9.94 -22.58
CA GLY A 137 -22.45 -9.13 -23.78
C GLY A 137 -23.35 -9.74 -24.85
N ALA A 138 -23.19 -11.05 -25.12
CA ALA A 138 -24.04 -11.83 -26.01
C ALA A 138 -25.52 -11.69 -25.64
N SER A 139 -25.86 -11.89 -24.37
CA SER A 139 -27.24 -11.83 -23.89
C SER A 139 -27.90 -10.45 -24.01
N GLN A 140 -27.10 -9.39 -24.00
CA GLN A 140 -27.58 -8.01 -24.13
C GLN A 140 -27.68 -7.58 -25.59
N LEU A 141 -26.66 -7.88 -26.41
CA LEU A 141 -26.58 -7.45 -27.81
C LEU A 141 -27.47 -8.29 -28.74
N SER A 142 -27.76 -9.55 -28.42
CA SER A 142 -28.69 -10.39 -29.18
C SER A 142 -30.10 -9.78 -29.25
N ARG A 143 -30.52 -9.10 -28.18
CA ARG A 143 -31.81 -8.38 -28.13
C ARG A 143 -31.92 -7.26 -29.17
N PHE A 144 -30.80 -6.77 -29.67
CA PHE A 144 -30.71 -5.72 -30.68
C PHE A 144 -30.23 -6.25 -32.04
N GLY A 145 -30.06 -7.56 -32.20
CA GLY A 145 -29.50 -8.16 -33.42
C GLY A 145 -28.03 -7.80 -33.68
N ALA A 146 -27.30 -7.41 -32.63
CA ALA A 146 -25.97 -6.77 -32.71
C ALA A 146 -24.85 -7.70 -32.21
N GLU A 147 -25.01 -9.02 -32.32
CA GLU A 147 -24.15 -10.04 -31.70
C GLU A 147 -22.67 -9.94 -32.11
N ILE A 148 -22.39 -9.47 -33.32
CA ILE A 148 -21.01 -9.30 -33.82
C ILE A 148 -20.21 -8.24 -33.04
N PHE A 149 -20.87 -7.27 -32.41
CA PHE A 149 -20.23 -6.22 -31.60
C PHE A 149 -19.79 -6.71 -30.21
N VAL A 150 -20.12 -7.96 -29.84
CA VAL A 150 -19.65 -8.57 -28.60
C VAL A 150 -18.13 -8.67 -28.59
N VAL A 151 -17.52 -8.94 -29.75
CA VAL A 151 -16.04 -8.97 -29.90
C VAL A 151 -15.44 -7.61 -29.55
N ASP A 152 -16.04 -6.54 -30.07
CA ASP A 152 -15.57 -5.17 -29.87
C ASP A 152 -15.70 -4.77 -28.38
N LEU A 153 -16.83 -5.14 -27.76
CA LEU A 153 -17.05 -4.94 -26.32
C LEU A 153 -15.97 -5.64 -25.49
N ILE A 154 -15.74 -6.94 -25.72
CA ILE A 154 -14.73 -7.71 -24.97
C ILE A 154 -13.35 -7.09 -25.14
N ALA A 155 -12.97 -6.80 -26.39
CA ALA A 155 -11.64 -6.31 -26.72
C ALA A 155 -11.36 -4.93 -26.13
N ILE A 156 -12.28 -3.98 -26.30
CA ILE A 156 -12.11 -2.63 -25.75
C ILE A 156 -12.12 -2.66 -24.22
N SER A 157 -13.08 -3.38 -23.61
CA SER A 157 -13.20 -3.45 -22.15
C SER A 157 -11.98 -4.08 -21.49
N LEU A 158 -11.47 -5.20 -22.02
CA LEU A 158 -10.28 -5.86 -21.46
C LEU A 158 -9.01 -5.03 -21.70
N LEU A 159 -8.76 -4.60 -22.93
CA LEU A 159 -7.50 -3.94 -23.27
C LEU A 159 -7.35 -2.56 -22.63
N ARG A 160 -8.45 -1.80 -22.51
CA ARG A 160 -8.41 -0.41 -22.04
C ARG A 160 -8.56 -0.26 -20.53
N GLU A 161 -9.32 -1.15 -19.89
CA GLU A 161 -9.68 -0.99 -18.47
C GLU A 161 -9.48 -2.28 -17.68
N LEU A 162 -10.31 -3.30 -17.93
CA LEU A 162 -10.49 -4.41 -17.01
C LEU A 162 -9.24 -5.26 -16.86
N GLY A 163 -8.49 -5.54 -17.94
CA GLY A 163 -7.33 -6.42 -17.87
C GLY A 163 -6.27 -5.89 -16.91
N ILE A 164 -5.90 -4.61 -17.05
CA ILE A 164 -4.90 -4.02 -16.16
C ILE A 164 -5.44 -3.76 -14.75
N LEU A 165 -6.71 -3.32 -14.63
CA LEU A 165 -7.34 -3.05 -13.34
C LEU A 165 -7.43 -4.33 -12.49
N LEU A 166 -7.93 -5.42 -13.07
CA LEU A 166 -8.09 -6.70 -12.37
C LEU A 166 -6.73 -7.30 -11.99
N THR A 167 -5.76 -7.24 -12.91
CA THR A 167 -4.38 -7.65 -12.62
C THR A 167 -3.83 -6.86 -11.44
N SER A 168 -4.05 -5.55 -11.41
CA SER A 168 -3.59 -4.66 -10.35
C SER A 168 -4.27 -4.95 -9.02
N ILE A 169 -5.57 -5.27 -9.00
CA ILE A 169 -6.30 -5.67 -7.78
C ILE A 169 -5.75 -6.98 -7.20
N VAL A 170 -5.51 -7.98 -8.05
CA VAL A 170 -4.93 -9.27 -7.62
C VAL A 170 -3.51 -9.09 -7.08
N VAL A 171 -2.68 -8.32 -7.80
CA VAL A 171 -1.31 -8.00 -7.38
C VAL A 171 -1.31 -7.15 -6.11
N ALA A 172 -2.22 -6.20 -5.94
CA ALA A 172 -2.38 -5.42 -4.72
C ALA A 172 -2.70 -6.34 -3.53
N GLY A 173 -3.66 -7.25 -3.67
CA GLY A 173 -4.04 -8.17 -2.60
C GLY A 173 -2.88 -9.06 -2.14
N ARG A 174 -2.21 -9.71 -3.08
CA ARG A 174 -1.14 -10.66 -2.76
C ARG A 174 0.20 -9.99 -2.48
N THR A 175 0.65 -9.12 -3.38
CA THR A 175 2.00 -8.54 -3.30
C THR A 175 2.08 -7.45 -2.24
N ALA A 176 1.08 -6.57 -2.06
CA ALA A 176 1.16 -5.57 -0.98
C ALA A 176 1.18 -6.23 0.41
N SER A 177 0.39 -7.30 0.60
CA SER A 177 0.45 -8.13 1.81
C SER A 177 1.83 -8.73 2.04
N ALA A 178 2.42 -9.34 1.00
CA ALA A 178 3.73 -9.97 1.09
C ALA A 178 4.86 -8.95 1.37
N LEU A 179 4.79 -7.78 0.75
CA LEU A 179 5.71 -6.66 1.03
C LEU A 179 5.60 -6.20 2.48
N THR A 180 4.37 -6.02 2.96
CA THR A 180 4.11 -5.60 4.34
C THR A 180 4.60 -6.66 5.33
N ALA A 181 4.32 -7.93 5.07
CA ALA A 181 4.71 -9.05 5.91
C ALA A 181 6.23 -9.21 5.99
N SER A 182 6.92 -9.17 4.85
CA SER A 182 8.38 -9.32 4.78
C SER A 182 9.10 -8.15 5.45
N ILE A 183 8.79 -6.91 5.08
CA ILE A 183 9.42 -5.72 5.68
C ILE A 183 9.05 -5.59 7.16
N GLY A 184 7.79 -5.86 7.51
CA GLY A 184 7.33 -5.82 8.89
C GLY A 184 8.05 -6.84 9.78
N SER A 185 8.25 -8.06 9.27
CA SER A 185 9.04 -9.08 9.97
C SER A 185 10.50 -8.66 10.18
N MET A 186 11.15 -8.11 9.15
CA MET A 186 12.51 -7.56 9.25
C MET A 186 12.58 -6.42 10.28
N LYS A 187 11.55 -5.58 10.35
CA LYS A 187 11.44 -4.50 11.33
C LYS A 187 11.30 -5.04 12.75
N MET A 188 10.46 -6.06 12.96
CA MET A 188 10.25 -6.70 14.27
C MET A 188 11.53 -7.38 14.79
N GLN A 189 12.37 -7.88 13.88
CA GLN A 189 13.66 -8.50 14.17
C GLN A 189 14.82 -7.51 14.25
N GLU A 190 14.54 -6.20 14.20
CA GLU A 190 15.52 -5.10 14.24
C GLU A 190 16.57 -5.14 13.11
N GLU A 191 16.32 -5.91 12.04
CA GLU A 191 17.23 -6.01 10.88
C GLU A 191 17.35 -4.67 10.14
N ILE A 192 16.25 -3.90 10.07
CA ILE A 192 16.24 -2.58 9.42
C ILE A 192 17.10 -1.58 10.19
N ASP A 193 17.08 -1.65 11.53
CA ASP A 193 17.91 -0.78 12.36
C ASP A 193 19.37 -1.21 12.30
N ALA A 194 19.65 -2.52 12.24
CA ALA A 194 20.99 -3.03 11.96
C ALA A 194 21.54 -2.58 10.60
N MET A 195 20.70 -2.51 9.56
CA MET A 195 21.12 -1.95 8.27
C MET A 195 21.54 -0.48 8.38
N ARG A 196 20.77 0.32 9.15
CA ARG A 196 21.09 1.74 9.38
C ARG A 196 22.40 1.92 10.15
N THR A 197 22.69 1.07 11.15
CA THR A 197 23.96 1.14 11.88
C THR A 197 25.16 0.75 11.02
N LEU A 198 24.95 -0.11 10.01
CA LEU A 198 25.95 -0.43 8.99
C LEU A 198 26.11 0.65 7.91
N GLY A 199 25.37 1.76 8.00
CA GLY A 199 25.41 2.84 7.00
C GLY A 199 24.68 2.52 5.70
N LEU A 200 23.89 1.44 5.66
CA LEU A 200 23.08 1.08 4.50
C LEU A 200 21.75 1.82 4.53
N ASP A 201 21.36 2.36 3.38
CA ASP A 201 20.09 3.05 3.20
C ASP A 201 18.96 2.03 2.98
N PRO A 202 17.99 1.89 3.92
CA PRO A 202 16.90 0.93 3.78
C PRO A 202 16.00 1.23 2.57
N ASP A 203 15.81 2.50 2.20
CA ASP A 203 14.94 2.86 1.08
C ASP A 203 15.56 2.38 -0.25
N MET A 204 16.88 2.49 -0.37
CA MET A 204 17.65 2.00 -1.52
C MET A 204 17.69 0.46 -1.59
N MET A 205 17.86 -0.21 -0.44
CA MET A 205 18.06 -1.67 -0.38
C MET A 205 16.75 -2.48 -0.34
N LEU A 206 15.67 -1.92 0.23
CA LEU A 206 14.42 -2.62 0.49
C LEU A 206 13.27 -2.11 -0.37
N VAL A 207 13.09 -0.80 -0.49
CA VAL A 207 11.91 -0.22 -1.14
C VAL A 207 12.11 -0.17 -2.66
N LEU A 208 13.24 0.40 -3.11
CA LEU A 208 13.54 0.61 -4.52
C LEU A 208 13.44 -0.67 -5.38
N PRO A 209 14.15 -1.79 -5.09
CA PRO A 209 14.11 -2.98 -5.94
C PRO A 209 12.71 -3.61 -6.00
N ARG A 210 11.92 -3.51 -4.93
CA ARG A 210 10.57 -4.09 -4.84
C ARG A 210 9.56 -3.29 -5.66
N VAL A 211 9.59 -1.97 -5.54
CA VAL A 211 8.73 -1.09 -6.35
C VAL A 211 9.11 -1.17 -7.83
N LEU A 212 10.40 -1.20 -8.16
CA LEU A 212 10.85 -1.36 -9.55
C LEU A 212 10.48 -2.72 -10.13
N ALA A 213 10.57 -3.81 -9.36
CA ALA A 213 10.10 -5.11 -9.80
C ALA A 213 8.62 -5.08 -10.17
N LEU A 214 7.78 -4.42 -9.36
CA LEU A 214 6.36 -4.22 -9.69
C LEU A 214 6.16 -3.38 -10.96
N VAL A 215 6.92 -2.29 -11.11
CA VAL A 215 6.82 -1.41 -12.29
C VAL A 215 7.14 -2.15 -13.59
N LEU A 216 8.09 -3.09 -13.54
CA LEU A 216 8.45 -3.93 -14.69
C LEU A 216 7.47 -5.07 -14.91
N MET A 217 7.04 -5.74 -13.84
CA MET A 217 6.22 -6.96 -13.96
C MET A 217 4.73 -6.68 -14.16
N LEU A 218 4.18 -5.59 -13.63
CA LEU A 218 2.74 -5.32 -13.74
C LEU A 218 2.27 -5.11 -15.20
N PRO A 219 2.98 -4.37 -16.07
CA PRO A 219 2.63 -4.29 -17.50
C PRO A 219 2.68 -5.66 -18.19
N ILE A 220 3.67 -6.50 -17.86
CA ILE A 220 3.81 -7.85 -18.43
C ILE A 220 2.63 -8.72 -17.99
N LEU A 221 2.26 -8.68 -16.71
CA LEU A 221 1.09 -9.38 -16.20
C LEU A 221 -0.21 -8.87 -16.81
N GLY A 222 -0.34 -7.55 -17.05
CA GLY A 222 -1.47 -6.95 -17.73
C GLY A 222 -1.61 -7.45 -19.17
N LEU A 223 -0.49 -7.62 -19.89
CA LEU A 223 -0.52 -8.22 -21.23
C LEU A 223 -0.98 -9.69 -21.19
N ILE A 224 -0.48 -10.47 -20.24
CA ILE A 224 -0.90 -11.86 -20.04
C ILE A 224 -2.40 -11.93 -19.71
N SER A 225 -2.87 -11.04 -18.84
CA SER A 225 -4.29 -10.89 -18.50
C SER A 225 -5.15 -10.60 -19.72
N ASN A 226 -4.75 -9.64 -20.54
CA ASN A 226 -5.43 -9.28 -21.77
C ASN A 226 -5.54 -10.47 -22.73
N VAL A 227 -4.43 -11.18 -22.96
CA VAL A 227 -4.43 -12.35 -23.84
C VAL A 227 -5.33 -13.45 -23.28
N ALA A 228 -5.21 -13.77 -21.99
CA ALA A 228 -6.03 -14.80 -21.35
C ALA A 228 -7.54 -14.46 -21.39
N GLY A 229 -7.89 -13.19 -21.15
CA GLY A 229 -9.26 -12.70 -21.22
C GLY A 229 -9.82 -12.71 -22.64
N LEU A 230 -9.03 -12.34 -23.66
CA LEU A 230 -9.44 -12.44 -25.06
C LEU A 230 -9.68 -13.89 -25.48
N ILE A 231 -8.83 -14.82 -25.03
CA ILE A 231 -9.02 -16.26 -25.27
C ILE A 231 -10.32 -16.74 -24.60
N GLY A 232 -10.56 -16.39 -23.34
CA GLY A 232 -11.79 -16.74 -22.64
C GLY A 232 -13.04 -16.19 -23.32
N GLY A 233 -12.99 -14.92 -23.74
CA GLY A 233 -14.08 -14.28 -24.48
C GLY A 233 -14.31 -14.91 -25.86
N GLY A 234 -13.24 -15.28 -26.57
CA GLY A 234 -13.32 -15.96 -27.87
C GLY A 234 -13.93 -17.35 -27.76
N VAL A 235 -13.52 -18.16 -26.76
CA VAL A 235 -14.11 -19.48 -26.50
C VAL A 235 -15.61 -19.37 -26.22
N MET A 236 -16.00 -18.43 -25.37
CA MET A 236 -17.41 -18.25 -25.01
C MET A 236 -18.23 -17.69 -26.19
N SER A 237 -17.66 -16.79 -27.00
CA SER A 237 -18.32 -16.26 -28.20
C SER A 237 -18.57 -17.36 -29.24
N TRP A 238 -17.63 -18.30 -29.38
CA TRP A 238 -17.84 -19.46 -30.24
C TRP A 238 -18.97 -20.36 -29.73
N VAL A 239 -18.99 -20.67 -28.43
CA VAL A 239 -20.00 -21.59 -27.87
C VAL A 239 -21.41 -20.96 -27.79
N ALA A 240 -21.52 -19.67 -27.48
CA ALA A 240 -22.83 -19.02 -27.28
C ALA A 240 -23.40 -18.35 -28.53
N LEU A 241 -22.57 -17.87 -29.45
CA LEU A 241 -22.99 -17.08 -30.61
C LEU A 241 -22.61 -17.73 -31.95
N ASP A 242 -22.01 -18.91 -31.93
CA ASP A 242 -21.49 -19.61 -33.12
C ASP A 242 -20.48 -18.77 -33.95
N ILE A 243 -19.83 -17.80 -33.29
CA ILE A 243 -18.79 -16.96 -33.92
C ILE A 243 -17.52 -17.80 -34.03
N SER A 244 -17.12 -18.12 -35.26
CA SER A 244 -15.91 -18.90 -35.49
C SER A 244 -14.65 -18.18 -34.96
N PRO A 245 -13.61 -18.91 -34.52
CA PRO A 245 -12.34 -18.31 -34.10
C PRO A 245 -11.68 -17.44 -35.19
N SER A 246 -11.89 -17.78 -36.47
CA SER A 246 -11.41 -16.98 -37.61
C SER A 246 -12.15 -15.64 -37.71
N MET A 247 -13.47 -15.63 -37.52
CA MET A 247 -14.25 -14.39 -37.53
C MET A 247 -13.90 -13.51 -36.33
N PHE A 248 -13.76 -14.11 -35.14
CA PHE A 248 -13.37 -13.40 -33.92
C PHE A 248 -12.01 -12.69 -34.08
N THR A 249 -11.01 -13.42 -34.57
CA THR A 249 -9.65 -12.86 -34.77
C THR A 249 -9.61 -11.81 -35.88
N GLN A 250 -10.35 -12.00 -36.96
CA GLN A 250 -10.47 -11.00 -38.03
C GLN A 250 -11.08 -9.70 -37.49
N ARG A 251 -12.20 -9.79 -36.75
CA ARG A 251 -12.88 -8.65 -36.15
C ARG A 251 -11.99 -7.94 -35.14
N LEU A 252 -11.32 -8.70 -34.28
CA LEU A 252 -10.36 -8.17 -33.30
C LEU A 252 -9.27 -7.35 -34.00
N VAL A 253 -8.66 -7.87 -35.07
CA VAL A 253 -7.57 -7.16 -35.77
C VAL A 253 -8.08 -5.98 -36.60
N SER A 254 -9.26 -6.08 -37.22
CA SER A 254 -9.77 -5.03 -38.10
C SER A 254 -10.38 -3.84 -37.36
N GLU A 255 -10.99 -4.08 -36.19
CA GLU A 255 -11.79 -3.06 -35.47
C GLU A 255 -11.15 -2.63 -34.14
N THR A 256 -10.26 -3.45 -33.56
CA THR A 256 -9.60 -3.09 -32.30
C THR A 256 -8.28 -2.40 -32.56
N SER A 257 -8.23 -1.10 -32.24
CA SER A 257 -6.97 -0.35 -32.30
C SER A 257 -6.00 -0.81 -31.20
N VAL A 258 -4.72 -0.99 -31.56
CA VAL A 258 -3.61 -1.21 -30.62
C VAL A 258 -3.52 -0.09 -29.58
N LYS A 259 -4.08 1.09 -29.88
CA LYS A 259 -4.21 2.21 -28.94
C LYS A 259 -4.89 1.81 -27.63
N HIS A 260 -5.92 0.96 -27.65
CA HIS A 260 -6.60 0.54 -26.42
C HIS A 260 -5.66 -0.21 -25.48
N ALA A 261 -4.83 -1.10 -26.03
CA ALA A 261 -3.82 -1.83 -25.26
C ALA A 261 -2.74 -0.89 -24.71
N ILE A 262 -2.28 0.09 -25.51
CA ILE A 262 -1.29 1.08 -25.07
C ILE A 262 -1.85 1.95 -23.94
N VAL A 263 -3.09 2.44 -24.07
CA VAL A 263 -3.77 3.24 -23.04
C VAL A 263 -3.87 2.43 -21.74
N GLY A 264 -4.34 1.18 -21.80
CA GLY A 264 -4.40 0.31 -20.61
C GLY A 264 -3.03 0.05 -19.99
N LEU A 265 -2.04 -0.34 -20.80
CA LEU A 265 -0.68 -0.62 -20.32
C LEU A 265 0.04 0.61 -19.77
N SER A 266 -0.27 1.82 -20.27
CA SER A 266 0.33 3.06 -19.76
C SER A 266 -0.05 3.37 -18.31
N LYS A 267 -1.18 2.85 -17.82
CA LYS A 267 -1.61 2.98 -16.41
C LYS A 267 -0.81 2.05 -15.48
N ALA A 268 -0.31 0.93 -16.00
CA ALA A 268 0.32 -0.14 -15.21
C ALA A 268 1.51 0.35 -14.36
N PRO A 269 2.48 1.14 -14.86
CA PRO A 269 3.58 1.65 -14.04
C PRO A 269 3.10 2.47 -12.84
N VAL A 270 2.04 3.26 -13.01
CA VAL A 270 1.50 4.10 -11.94
C VAL A 270 0.84 3.24 -10.86
N PHE A 271 0.03 2.26 -11.25
CA PHE A 271 -0.55 1.31 -10.31
C PHE A 271 0.52 0.50 -9.57
N ALA A 272 1.58 0.09 -10.25
CA ALA A 272 2.70 -0.60 -9.64
C ALA A 272 3.42 0.23 -8.57
N VAL A 273 3.67 1.52 -8.84
CA VAL A 273 4.23 2.45 -7.85
C VAL A 273 3.29 2.57 -6.64
N ILE A 274 1.99 2.77 -6.87
CA ILE A 274 1.00 2.87 -5.79
C ILE A 274 1.03 1.62 -4.91
N ILE A 275 0.92 0.43 -5.50
CA ILE A 275 0.90 -0.86 -4.79
C ILE A 275 2.19 -1.05 -3.98
N GLY A 276 3.34 -0.81 -4.63
CA GLY A 276 4.65 -0.98 -4.00
C GLY A 276 4.87 -0.03 -2.83
N ILE A 277 4.56 1.26 -3.01
CA ILE A 277 4.71 2.28 -1.96
C ILE A 277 3.77 1.99 -0.79
N VAL A 278 2.50 1.66 -1.04
CA VAL A 278 1.55 1.34 0.03
C VAL A 278 2.02 0.13 0.84
N GLY A 279 2.45 -0.96 0.18
CA GLY A 279 2.96 -2.15 0.85
C GLY A 279 4.25 -1.92 1.63
N CYS A 280 5.23 -1.24 1.04
CA CYS A 280 6.49 -0.92 1.70
C CYS A 280 6.29 0.01 2.90
N ARG A 281 5.45 1.05 2.75
CA ARG A 281 5.09 1.97 3.84
C ARG A 281 4.41 1.22 4.98
N ALA A 282 3.45 0.36 4.68
CA ALA A 282 2.75 -0.41 5.71
C ALA A 282 3.73 -1.31 6.48
N GLY A 283 4.64 -2.00 5.79
CA GLY A 283 5.69 -2.81 6.43
C GLY A 283 6.62 -1.99 7.33
N MET A 284 7.06 -0.82 6.87
CA MET A 284 7.91 0.08 7.65
C MET A 284 7.20 0.69 8.87
N LYS A 285 5.86 0.64 8.91
CA LYS A 285 5.03 1.14 10.03
C LYS A 285 4.59 0.07 11.01
N VAL A 286 4.90 -1.21 10.79
CA VAL A 286 4.59 -2.30 11.73
C VAL A 286 5.21 -2.05 13.11
N GLY A 287 4.47 -2.39 14.17
CA GLY A 287 4.94 -2.36 15.56
C GLY A 287 5.94 -3.47 15.87
N LYS A 288 6.17 -3.76 17.17
CA LYS A 288 7.05 -4.86 17.62
C LYS A 288 6.30 -6.19 17.83
N ASP A 289 5.02 -6.24 17.48
CA ASP A 289 4.11 -7.35 17.77
C ASP A 289 3.44 -7.91 16.52
N ALA A 290 3.13 -9.21 16.56
CA ALA A 290 2.50 -9.92 15.44
C ALA A 290 1.07 -9.42 15.14
N THR A 291 0.37 -8.88 16.15
CA THR A 291 -0.97 -8.30 15.96
C THR A 291 -0.89 -7.04 15.10
N SER A 292 0.07 -6.15 15.36
CA SER A 292 0.34 -5.01 14.47
C SER A 292 0.70 -5.44 13.04
N LEU A 293 1.51 -6.49 12.87
CA LEU A 293 1.86 -7.02 11.54
C LEU A 293 0.61 -7.45 10.76
N GLY A 294 -0.29 -8.22 11.39
CA GLY A 294 -1.55 -8.65 10.77
C GLY A 294 -2.44 -7.47 10.37
N MET A 295 -2.62 -6.50 11.28
CA MET A 295 -3.43 -5.31 11.02
C MET A 295 -2.88 -4.47 9.87
N MET A 296 -1.56 -4.23 9.84
CA MET A 296 -0.92 -3.47 8.77
C MET A 296 -0.99 -4.21 7.43
N THR A 297 -0.89 -5.54 7.44
CA THR A 297 -1.01 -6.37 6.23
C THR A 297 -2.39 -6.19 5.60
N SER A 298 -3.48 -6.38 6.37
CA SER A 298 -4.84 -6.18 5.86
C SER A 298 -5.11 -4.74 5.43
N THR A 299 -4.63 -3.76 6.21
CA THR A 299 -4.80 -2.34 5.88
C THR A 299 -4.08 -1.97 4.58
N SER A 300 -2.89 -2.53 4.33
CA SER A 300 -2.13 -2.29 3.11
C SER A 300 -2.88 -2.74 1.86
N VAL A 301 -3.56 -3.88 1.93
CA VAL A 301 -4.36 -4.41 0.81
C VAL A 301 -5.51 -3.48 0.47
N VAL A 302 -6.29 -3.09 1.49
CA VAL A 302 -7.45 -2.23 1.30
C VAL A 302 -7.01 -0.87 0.74
N GLN A 303 -5.95 -0.29 1.30
CA GLN A 303 -5.40 0.98 0.83
C GLN A 303 -4.87 0.89 -0.61
N ALA A 304 -4.16 -0.17 -0.96
CA ALA A 304 -3.61 -0.36 -2.30
C ALA A 304 -4.72 -0.54 -3.35
N ILE A 305 -5.71 -1.39 -3.06
CA ILE A 305 -6.86 -1.61 -3.97
C ILE A 305 -7.64 -0.31 -4.16
N PHE A 306 -7.96 0.40 -3.07
CA PHE A 306 -8.70 1.66 -3.16
C PHE A 306 -7.93 2.72 -3.95
N ALA A 307 -6.64 2.89 -3.67
CA ALA A 307 -5.80 3.85 -4.39
C ALA A 307 -5.67 3.52 -5.89
N VAL A 308 -5.56 2.24 -6.25
CA VAL A 308 -5.55 1.80 -7.65
C VAL A 308 -6.88 2.09 -8.35
N ILE A 309 -8.03 1.82 -7.71
CA ILE A 309 -9.35 2.10 -8.28
C ILE A 309 -9.55 3.60 -8.49
N VAL A 310 -9.19 4.43 -7.50
CA VAL A 310 -9.27 5.89 -7.62
C VAL A 310 -8.35 6.39 -8.75
N ALA A 311 -7.12 5.88 -8.82
CA ALA A 311 -6.21 6.23 -9.90
C ALA A 311 -6.76 5.82 -11.28
N ASP A 312 -7.33 4.62 -11.41
CA ASP A 312 -7.92 4.16 -12.66
C ASP A 312 -9.08 5.04 -13.13
N ALA A 313 -9.96 5.45 -12.22
CA ALA A 313 -11.05 6.38 -12.53
C ALA A 313 -10.51 7.72 -13.04
N LEU A 314 -9.48 8.28 -12.38
CA LEU A 314 -8.83 9.52 -12.82
C LEU A 314 -8.20 9.38 -14.21
N PHE A 315 -7.48 8.28 -14.46
CA PHE A 315 -6.91 8.01 -15.78
C PHE A 315 -7.99 7.80 -16.84
N SER A 316 -9.08 7.08 -16.53
CA SER A 316 -10.16 6.84 -17.48
C SER A 316 -10.81 8.16 -17.92
N ILE A 317 -11.10 9.06 -16.97
CA ILE A 317 -11.61 10.42 -17.27
C ILE A 317 -10.59 11.20 -18.10
N PHE A 318 -9.32 11.22 -17.70
CA PHE A 318 -8.27 11.94 -18.42
C PHE A 318 -8.11 11.48 -19.87
N PHE A 319 -8.05 10.17 -20.11
CA PHE A 319 -7.92 9.63 -21.47
C PHE A 319 -9.17 9.90 -22.31
N SER A 320 -10.36 9.81 -21.69
CA SER A 320 -11.62 10.16 -22.35
C SER A 320 -11.64 11.62 -22.81
N GLU A 321 -11.22 12.57 -21.97
CA GLU A 321 -11.17 14.01 -22.30
C GLU A 321 -10.13 14.33 -23.38
N VAL A 322 -9.00 13.62 -23.41
CA VAL A 322 -7.95 13.80 -24.43
C VAL A 322 -8.29 13.09 -25.76
N GLY A 323 -9.43 12.37 -25.81
CA GLY A 323 -9.90 11.68 -27.01
C GLY A 323 -9.11 10.41 -27.36
N MET A 324 -8.50 9.76 -26.36
CA MET A 324 -7.71 8.52 -26.50
C MET A 324 -8.37 7.33 -25.81
#